data_AF-A0A2N1WJB4-F1
#
_entry.id   AF-A0A2N1WJB4-F1
#
_cell.length_a   1.000
_cell.length_b   1.000
_cell.length_c   1.000
_cell.angle_alpha   90.00
_cell.angle_beta   90.00
_cell.angle_gamma   90.00
#
_symmetry.space_group_name_H-M   'P 1'
#
loop_
_entity.id
_entity.type
_entity.pdbx_description
1 polymer ?
#
loop_
_entity_poly.entity_id
_entity_poly.type
_entity_poly.pdbx_seq_one_letter_code
_entity_poly.pdbx_strand_id
1 'polypeptide(L)'
;MMLSADRNTPRTDSTSFSDLVAAATVIYSGALVALDVSGNAVPASATVAQRTRGVAQTRADNSAGAAGDIRVNVRTGTYRLDNSAAADLITVADIGAVCYVVDDETVAKTDAAGTRPVAGTIRNVDADGVWVEI
;
A
#
# COMPACT_ATOMS: atom_id res chain seq x y z
N MET A 1 -30.19 11.47 9.95
CA MET A 1 -30.95 12.14 8.88
C MET A 1 -30.81 11.28 7.63
N MET A 2 -31.92 10.86 7.01
CA MET A 2 -31.90 10.09 5.77
C MET A 2 -32.00 11.03 4.57
N LEU A 3 -31.58 10.57 3.39
CA LEU A 3 -31.55 11.38 2.17
C LEU A 3 -32.95 11.96 1.88
N SER A 4 -33.06 13.29 1.77
CA SER A 4 -34.34 14.01 1.57
C SER A 4 -34.50 14.65 0.19
N ALA A 5 -33.50 14.48 -0.69
CA ALA A 5 -33.52 14.95 -2.08
C ALA A 5 -32.54 14.12 -2.93
N ASP A 6 -32.73 14.14 -4.25
CA ASP A 6 -31.85 13.48 -5.20
C ASP A 6 -30.42 14.00 -5.07
N ARG A 7 -29.46 13.09 -4.98
CA ARG A 7 -28.04 13.40 -4.85
C ARG A 7 -27.27 12.72 -5.97
N ASN A 8 -26.56 13.51 -6.78
CA ASN A 8 -25.59 12.97 -7.71
C ASN A 8 -24.51 12.20 -6.93
N THR A 9 -24.39 10.89 -7.19
CA THR A 9 -23.43 10.01 -6.53
C THR A 9 -22.45 9.52 -7.60
N PRO A 10 -21.33 10.25 -7.83
CA PRO A 10 -20.36 9.86 -8.84
C PRO A 10 -19.68 8.54 -8.48
N ARG A 11 -19.51 7.68 -9.48
CA ARG A 11 -18.76 6.42 -9.39
C ARG A 11 -17.33 6.67 -9.85
N THR A 12 -16.37 6.03 -9.19
CA THR A 12 -15.01 5.80 -9.70
C THR A 12 -14.80 4.30 -9.87
N ASP A 13 -13.86 3.90 -10.72
CA ASP A 13 -13.50 2.49 -10.93
C ASP A 13 -12.64 1.92 -9.79
N SER A 14 -12.33 2.72 -8.77
CA SER A 14 -11.61 2.32 -7.55
C SER A 14 -10.23 1.71 -7.78
N THR A 15 -9.67 1.90 -8.98
CA THR A 15 -8.33 1.42 -9.33
C THR A 15 -7.25 2.48 -9.15
N SER A 16 -7.62 3.76 -9.16
CA SER A 16 -6.66 4.87 -9.15
C SER A 16 -7.10 5.95 -8.16
N PHE A 17 -6.14 6.40 -7.36
CA PHE A 17 -6.35 7.33 -6.26
C PHE A 17 -5.32 8.44 -6.31
N SER A 18 -5.73 9.65 -5.93
CA SER A 18 -4.83 10.79 -5.77
C SER A 18 -4.84 11.19 -4.30
N ASP A 19 -3.82 10.72 -3.57
CA ASP A 19 -3.74 10.84 -2.12
C ASP A 19 -2.77 11.96 -1.72
N LEU A 20 -3.10 12.66 -0.63
CA LEU A 20 -2.27 13.74 -0.06
C LEU A 20 -1.01 13.15 0.55
N VAL A 21 0.17 13.68 0.23
CA VAL A 21 1.44 13.15 0.78
C VAL A 21 1.70 13.74 2.16
N ALA A 22 2.20 12.94 3.09
CA ALA A 22 2.58 13.40 4.42
C ALA A 22 3.71 14.45 4.37
N ALA A 23 3.87 15.24 5.44
CA ALA A 23 4.96 16.20 5.54
C ALA A 23 6.33 15.49 5.51
N ALA A 24 7.36 16.18 5.02
CA ALA A 24 8.74 15.70 5.03
C ALA A 24 8.92 14.26 4.49
N THR A 25 8.14 13.88 3.47
CA THR A 25 8.04 12.49 2.98
C THR A 25 8.39 12.42 1.50
N VAL A 26 9.11 11.37 1.09
CA VAL A 26 9.38 11.06 -0.31
C VAL A 26 8.79 9.69 -0.62
N ILE A 27 8.03 9.60 -1.72
CA ILE A 27 7.48 8.35 -2.24
C ILE A 27 8.08 8.16 -3.64
N TYR A 28 8.80 7.06 -3.83
CA TYR A 28 9.37 6.71 -5.13
C TYR A 28 8.31 6.11 -6.05
N SER A 29 8.55 6.22 -7.37
CA SER A 29 7.72 5.53 -8.34
C SER A 29 7.91 4.02 -8.18
N GLY A 30 6.81 3.26 -8.15
CA GLY A 30 6.86 1.81 -7.90
C GLY A 30 6.85 1.40 -6.43
N ALA A 31 6.98 2.36 -5.50
CA ALA A 31 6.93 2.07 -4.06
C ALA A 31 5.50 1.69 -3.63
N LEU A 32 5.41 0.76 -2.69
CA LEU A 32 4.19 0.45 -1.97
C LEU A 32 3.83 1.63 -1.08
N VAL A 33 2.60 2.11 -1.23
CA VAL A 33 2.08 3.25 -0.49
C VAL A 33 1.09 2.75 0.55
N ALA A 34 1.20 3.31 1.75
CA ALA A 34 0.20 3.18 2.79
C ALA A 34 -0.35 4.55 3.20
N LEU A 35 -1.51 4.54 3.84
CA LEU A 35 -2.10 5.71 4.47
C LEU A 35 -1.81 5.70 5.97
N ASP A 36 -1.32 6.82 6.50
CA ASP A 36 -1.16 7.04 7.94
C ASP A 36 -2.52 7.20 8.65
N VAL A 37 -2.48 7.39 9.98
CA VAL A 37 -3.69 7.62 10.79
C VAL A 37 -4.46 8.89 10.39
N SER A 38 -3.77 9.86 9.80
CA SER A 38 -4.32 11.13 9.31
C SER A 38 -4.87 11.04 7.88
N GLY A 39 -4.70 9.89 7.21
CA GLY A 39 -5.12 9.67 5.83
C GLY A 39 -4.13 10.20 4.78
N ASN A 40 -2.88 10.52 5.16
CA ASN A 40 -1.85 10.93 4.22
C ASN A 40 -1.07 9.72 3.70
N ALA A 41 -0.68 9.78 2.43
CA ALA A 41 0.20 8.82 1.77
C ALA A 41 1.61 8.91 2.33
N VAL A 42 2.13 7.75 2.71
CA VAL A 42 3.49 7.49 3.20
C VAL A 42 4.04 6.23 2.52
N PRO A 43 5.37 6.06 2.41
CA PRO A 43 5.96 4.77 2.10
C PRO A 43 5.45 3.72 3.09
N ALA A 44 5.05 2.56 2.58
CA ALA A 44 4.57 1.48 3.42
C ALA A 44 5.72 0.97 4.31
N SER A 45 5.40 0.66 5.58
CA SER A 45 6.36 0.13 6.53
C SER A 45 5.67 -0.79 7.53
N ALA A 46 6.47 -1.46 8.37
CA ALA A 46 6.00 -2.25 9.51
C ALA A 46 5.39 -1.39 10.63
N THR A 47 4.33 -0.63 10.31
CA THR A 47 3.60 0.24 11.23
C THR A 47 2.13 -0.16 11.27
N VAL A 48 1.66 -0.70 12.40
CA VAL A 48 0.29 -1.23 12.60
C VAL A 48 -0.83 -0.28 12.18
N ALA A 49 -0.64 1.02 12.42
CA ALA A 49 -1.65 2.03 12.13
C ALA A 49 -1.79 2.34 10.62
N GLN A 50 -0.85 1.86 9.79
CA GLN A 50 -0.87 2.08 8.36
C GLN A 50 -1.88 1.17 7.66
N ARG A 51 -2.48 1.71 6.59
CA ARG A 51 -3.37 0.94 5.70
C ARG A 51 -2.82 0.97 4.29
N THR A 52 -2.50 -0.20 3.75
CA THR A 52 -1.96 -0.32 2.40
C THR A 52 -2.97 0.21 1.38
N ARG A 53 -2.47 1.01 0.42
CA ARG A 53 -3.28 1.76 -0.55
C ARG A 53 -3.08 1.31 -1.99
N GLY A 54 -1.88 0.85 -2.33
CA GLY A 54 -1.50 0.49 -3.69
C GLY A 54 -0.07 0.90 -4.00
N VAL A 55 0.27 0.96 -5.29
CA VAL A 55 1.63 1.31 -5.75
C VAL A 55 1.65 2.69 -6.40
N ALA A 56 2.64 3.49 -6.03
CA ALA A 56 2.84 4.83 -6.59
C ALA A 56 3.18 4.78 -8.09
N GLN A 57 2.42 5.52 -8.90
CA GLN A 57 2.63 5.59 -10.35
C GLN A 57 3.67 6.64 -10.75
N THR A 58 3.95 7.59 -9.85
CA THR A 58 4.88 8.69 -10.06
C THR A 58 5.62 8.99 -8.77
N ARG A 59 6.88 9.41 -8.85
CA ARG A 59 7.61 9.93 -7.69
C ARG A 59 6.90 11.18 -7.15
N ALA A 60 6.71 11.23 -5.84
CA ALA A 60 6.19 12.39 -5.13
C ALA A 60 7.18 12.77 -4.02
N ASP A 61 7.74 13.97 -4.10
CA ASP A 61 8.75 14.46 -3.17
C ASP A 61 8.19 15.64 -2.37
N ASN A 62 7.73 15.34 -1.16
CA ASN A 62 7.24 16.33 -0.20
C ASN A 62 8.25 16.54 0.95
N SER A 63 9.54 16.28 0.71
CA SER A 63 10.57 16.31 1.75
C SER A 63 10.72 17.68 2.43
N ALA A 64 10.39 18.76 1.73
CA ALA A 64 10.43 20.13 2.26
C ALA A 64 9.04 20.74 2.54
N GLY A 65 7.95 19.98 2.32
CA GLY A 65 6.59 20.47 2.40
C GLY A 65 5.83 20.06 3.67
N ALA A 66 4.72 20.74 3.92
CA ALA A 66 3.73 20.36 4.91
C ALA A 66 2.83 19.23 4.39
N ALA A 67 2.08 18.60 5.30
CA ALA A 67 1.19 17.51 4.94
C ALA A 67 0.09 18.00 3.97
N GLY A 68 -0.01 17.34 2.82
CA GLY A 68 -0.99 17.66 1.78
C GLY A 68 -0.61 18.77 0.80
N ASP A 69 0.63 19.28 0.85
CA ASP A 69 1.13 20.26 -0.15
C ASP A 69 1.15 19.66 -1.56
N ILE A 70 1.45 18.36 -1.66
CA ILE A 70 1.43 17.63 -2.93
C ILE A 70 0.54 16.38 -2.84
N ARG A 71 0.22 15.82 -4.01
CA ARG A 71 -0.49 14.54 -4.13
C ARG A 71 0.35 13.53 -4.89
N VAL A 72 0.17 12.26 -4.54
CA VAL A 72 0.73 11.11 -5.27
C VAL A 72 -0.39 10.36 -5.96
N ASN A 73 -0.15 9.90 -7.20
CA ASN A 73 -1.07 9.02 -7.89
C ASN A 73 -0.75 7.57 -7.53
N VAL A 74 -1.71 6.88 -6.92
CA VAL A 74 -1.59 5.50 -6.43
C VAL A 74 -2.56 4.62 -7.19
N ARG A 75 -2.15 3.41 -7.51
CA ARG A 75 -2.99 2.43 -8.21
C ARG A 75 -3.06 1.12 -7.44
N THR A 76 -4.26 0.57 -7.31
CA THR A 76 -4.52 -0.78 -6.79
C THR A 76 -4.43 -1.81 -7.91
N GLY A 77 -4.13 -3.06 -7.56
CA GLY A 77 -3.88 -4.12 -8.53
C GLY A 77 -2.89 -5.16 -8.02
N THR A 78 -2.46 -6.04 -8.92
CA THR A 78 -1.47 -7.07 -8.61
C THR A 78 -0.07 -6.61 -9.00
N TYR A 79 0.83 -6.52 -8.03
CA TYR A 79 2.20 -6.07 -8.22
C TYR A 79 3.19 -7.10 -7.68
N ARG A 80 4.35 -7.21 -8.33
CA ARG A 80 5.45 -8.03 -7.84
C ARG A 80 6.25 -7.23 -6.82
N LEU A 81 6.39 -7.78 -5.62
CA LEU A 81 7.14 -7.24 -4.49
C LEU A 81 8.23 -8.23 -4.08
N ASP A 82 9.24 -7.74 -3.39
CA ASP A 82 10.33 -8.54 -2.86
C ASP A 82 9.82 -9.44 -1.72
N ASN A 83 10.42 -10.62 -1.63
CA ASN A 83 10.04 -11.63 -0.66
C ASN A 83 10.97 -11.57 0.55
N SER A 84 10.40 -11.59 1.75
CA SER A 84 11.19 -11.77 2.97
C SER A 84 11.93 -13.10 2.98
N ALA A 85 12.94 -13.22 3.83
CA ALA A 85 13.75 -14.42 3.96
C ALA A 85 13.37 -15.29 5.18
N ALA A 86 13.94 -16.49 5.24
CA ALA A 86 13.85 -17.41 6.38
C ALA A 86 12.41 -17.71 6.82
N ALA A 87 12.08 -17.47 8.10
CA ALA A 87 10.77 -17.79 8.65
C ALA A 87 9.62 -16.95 8.05
N ASP A 88 9.96 -15.80 7.45
CA ASP A 88 9.00 -14.90 6.81
C ASP A 88 8.91 -15.10 5.28
N LEU A 89 9.64 -16.08 4.72
CA LEU A 89 9.60 -16.38 3.30
C LEU A 89 8.21 -16.86 2.88
N ILE A 90 7.62 -16.16 1.91
CA ILE A 90 6.38 -16.54 1.26
C ILE A 90 6.69 -17.59 0.20
N THR A 91 5.98 -18.71 0.22
CA THR A 91 6.18 -19.81 -0.71
C THR A 91 4.95 -20.03 -1.59
N VAL A 92 5.08 -20.88 -2.61
CA VAL A 92 3.94 -21.27 -3.48
C VAL A 92 2.79 -21.88 -2.66
N ALA A 93 3.07 -22.48 -1.50
CA ALA A 93 2.04 -23.02 -0.61
C ALA A 93 1.20 -21.92 0.07
N ASP A 94 1.66 -20.67 0.07
CA ASP A 94 0.99 -19.52 0.68
C ASP A 94 0.12 -18.74 -0.31
N ILE A 95 0.01 -19.17 -1.56
CA ILE A 95 -0.87 -18.54 -2.56
C ILE A 95 -2.33 -18.56 -2.07
N GLY A 96 -2.99 -17.41 -2.12
CA GLY A 96 -4.33 -17.18 -1.58
C GLY A 96 -4.35 -16.71 -0.12
N ALA A 97 -3.21 -16.75 0.59
CA ALA A 97 -3.10 -16.22 1.95
C ALA A 97 -2.83 -14.71 1.95
N VAL A 98 -3.04 -14.11 3.12
CA VAL A 98 -2.70 -12.70 3.40
C VAL A 98 -1.21 -12.58 3.66
N CYS A 99 -0.57 -11.55 3.09
CA CYS A 99 0.80 -11.17 3.40
C CYS A 99 0.88 -9.79 4.06
N TYR A 100 2.03 -9.49 4.65
CA TYR A 100 2.24 -8.33 5.51
C TYR A 100 3.38 -7.46 5.00
N VAL A 101 3.29 -6.14 5.24
CA VAL A 101 4.29 -5.16 4.82
C VAL A 101 5.52 -5.26 5.71
N VAL A 102 6.71 -5.32 5.11
CA VAL A 102 7.98 -5.08 5.82
C VAL A 102 8.42 -3.64 5.59
N ASP A 103 8.52 -3.26 4.32
CA ASP A 103 8.89 -1.94 3.82
C ASP A 103 8.17 -1.68 2.48
N ASP A 104 8.55 -0.61 1.78
CA ASP A 104 7.88 -0.15 0.57
C ASP A 104 8.20 -0.96 -0.69
N GLU A 105 9.05 -1.99 -0.59
CA GLU A 105 9.30 -2.95 -1.67
C GLU A 105 9.18 -4.42 -1.24
N THR A 106 9.16 -4.72 0.06
CA THR A 106 9.23 -6.09 0.61
C THR A 106 7.98 -6.50 1.40
N VAL A 107 7.55 -7.76 1.20
CA VAL A 107 6.46 -8.40 1.95
C VAL A 107 6.90 -9.65 2.71
N ALA A 108 6.16 -9.98 3.77
CA ALA A 108 6.42 -11.10 4.67
C ALA A 108 5.19 -12.01 4.85
N LYS A 109 5.48 -13.26 5.20
CA LYS A 109 4.48 -14.27 5.56
C LYS A 109 3.78 -13.97 6.88
N THR A 110 4.47 -13.40 7.86
CA THR A 110 3.92 -13.15 9.20
C THR A 110 3.79 -11.67 9.51
N ASP A 111 2.87 -11.36 10.42
CA ASP A 111 2.60 -10.01 10.90
C ASP A 111 3.60 -9.52 11.97
N ALA A 112 4.64 -10.32 12.27
CA ALA A 112 5.58 -10.09 13.36
C ALA A 112 4.88 -9.74 14.69
N ALA A 113 3.95 -10.60 15.13
CA ALA A 113 3.16 -10.44 16.35
C ALA A 113 2.27 -9.17 16.34
N GLY A 114 1.67 -8.88 15.19
CA GLY A 114 0.75 -7.77 14.98
C GLY A 114 1.42 -6.41 14.81
N THR A 115 2.70 -6.37 14.43
CA THR A 115 3.44 -5.11 14.19
C THR A 115 3.39 -4.67 12.72
N ARG A 116 3.21 -5.61 11.79
CA ARG A 116 3.15 -5.33 10.35
C ARG A 116 1.70 -5.22 9.85
N PRO A 117 1.35 -4.17 9.09
CA PRO A 117 0.04 -4.07 8.48
C PRO A 117 -0.09 -5.08 7.33
N VAL A 118 -1.34 -5.38 6.95
CA VAL A 118 -1.65 -6.25 5.81
C VAL A 118 -1.23 -5.55 4.51
N ALA A 119 -0.39 -6.20 3.71
CA ALA A 119 -0.03 -5.72 2.38
C ALA A 119 -1.13 -6.04 1.35
N GLY A 120 -1.63 -7.27 1.36
CA GLY A 120 -2.65 -7.72 0.42
C GLY A 120 -2.79 -9.24 0.41
N THR A 121 -3.32 -9.78 -0.68
CA THR A 121 -3.46 -11.24 -0.89
C THR A 121 -2.45 -11.74 -1.90
N ILE A 122 -1.74 -12.83 -1.58
CA ILE A 122 -0.77 -13.46 -2.47
C ILE A 122 -1.51 -14.12 -3.63
N ARG A 123 -1.15 -13.75 -4.87
CA ARG A 123 -1.73 -14.31 -6.10
C ARG A 123 -0.78 -15.25 -6.83
N ASN A 124 0.51 -15.00 -6.74
CA ASN A 124 1.52 -15.89 -7.30
C ASN A 124 2.88 -15.68 -6.60
N VAL A 125 3.78 -16.64 -6.76
CA VAL A 125 5.18 -16.54 -6.31
C VAL A 125 6.06 -17.04 -7.45
N ASP A 126 7.03 -16.24 -7.85
CA ASP A 126 8.03 -16.62 -8.86
C ASP A 126 9.45 -16.50 -8.29
N ALA A 127 10.46 -16.72 -9.14
CA ALA A 127 11.86 -16.68 -8.72
C ALA A 127 12.35 -15.26 -8.37
N ASP A 128 11.65 -14.23 -8.85
CA ASP A 128 12.03 -12.83 -8.68
C ASP A 128 11.26 -12.18 -7.51
N GLY A 129 10.12 -12.73 -7.08
CA GLY A 129 9.35 -12.18 -5.97
C GLY A 129 7.94 -12.74 -5.80
N VAL A 130 7.09 -11.97 -5.11
CA VAL A 130 5.73 -12.33 -4.75
C VAL A 130 4.75 -11.38 -5.43
N TRP A 131 3.78 -11.93 -6.14
CA TRP A 131 2.69 -11.16 -6.74
C TRP A 131 1.57 -10.98 -5.72
N VAL A 132 1.36 -9.74 -5.29
CA VAL A 132 0.38 -9.37 -4.27
C VAL A 132 -0.71 -8.51 -4.89
N GLU A 133 -1.96 -8.92 -4.70
CA GLU A 133 -3.13 -8.08 -4.97
C GLU A 133 -3.36 -7.13 -3.80
N ILE A 134 -3.24 -5.84 -4.10
CA ILE A 134 -3.33 -4.70 -3.18
C ILE A 134 -4.55 -3.86 -3.52
#